data_AF-A0A3E2X0H3-F1
#
_entry.id   AF-A0A3E2X0H3-F1
#
_cell.length_a   1.000
_cell.length_b   1.000
_cell.length_c   1.000
_cell.angle_alpha   90.00
_cell.angle_beta   90.00
_cell.angle_gamma   90.00
#
_symmetry.space_group_name_H-M   'P 1'
#
loop_
_entity.id
_entity.type
_entity.pdbx_description
1 polymer ?
#
loop_
_entity_poly.entity_id
_entity_poly.type
_entity_poly.pdbx_seq_one_letter_code
_entity_poly.pdbx_strand_id
1 'polypeptide(L)'
;MSIKIDYISIVFDSARTEEVIRRVLELPIDIFTKYPAKVKHKSYQSLHQAGSIKVFGDSKQTEDNPDGTGCYLVLSGMGWDEIFRILDMHGYSFGDLFRHCERLYGSKFRFTRLDIAIDDRNETPFFTPEQIKRKCEREEFIG
;
A
#
# COMPACT_ATOMS: atom_id res chain seq x y z
N MET A 1 16.35 -17.20 4.55
CA MET A 1 15.78 -15.91 4.96
C MET A 1 15.45 -15.07 3.73
N SER A 2 14.27 -14.45 3.68
CA SER A 2 13.87 -13.53 2.61
C SER A 2 13.22 -12.28 3.18
N ILE A 3 13.44 -11.13 2.52
CA ILE A 3 12.83 -9.85 2.89
C ILE A 3 11.73 -9.55 1.88
N LYS A 4 10.55 -9.16 2.35
CA LYS A 4 9.43 -8.75 1.49
C LYS A 4 8.75 -7.51 2.07
N ILE A 5 8.08 -6.76 1.21
CA ILE A 5 7.16 -5.72 1.64
C ILE A 5 5.82 -6.40 1.96
N ASP A 6 5.27 -6.13 3.14
CA ASP A 6 4.01 -6.74 3.60
C ASP A 6 2.85 -5.74 3.59
N TYR A 7 3.15 -4.44 3.65
CA TYR A 7 2.12 -3.42 3.57
C TYR A 7 2.68 -2.11 3.02
N ILE A 8 1.95 -1.48 2.10
CA ILE A 8 2.18 -0.11 1.66
C ILE A 8 0.86 0.64 1.70
N SER A 9 0.91 1.88 2.20
CA SER A 9 -0.13 2.85 1.89
C SER A 9 0.41 4.20 1.49
N ILE A 10 -0.24 4.79 0.48
CA ILE A 10 0.15 6.06 -0.13
C ILE A 10 -1.08 6.95 -0.21
N VAL A 11 -0.94 8.20 0.22
CA VAL A 11 -1.92 9.26 -0.03
C VAL A 11 -1.43 10.09 -1.21
N PHE A 12 -2.32 10.31 -2.18
CA PHE A 12 -2.15 11.27 -3.26
C PHE A 12 -3.10 12.44 -2.99
N ASP A 13 -2.59 13.67 -2.92
CA ASP A 13 -3.40 14.79 -2.42
C ASP A 13 -4.41 15.29 -3.47
N SER A 14 -4.05 15.24 -4.75
CA SER A 14 -4.87 15.77 -5.85
C SER A 14 -5.18 14.77 -6.98
N ALA A 15 -4.76 13.51 -6.85
CA ALA A 15 -5.01 12.51 -7.89
C ALA A 15 -6.46 12.01 -7.85
N ARG A 16 -6.97 11.60 -9.02
CA ARG A 16 -8.23 10.83 -9.11
C ARG A 16 -7.94 9.33 -9.05
N THR A 17 -8.91 8.54 -8.58
CA THR A 17 -8.71 7.09 -8.40
C THR A 17 -8.31 6.39 -9.68
N GLU A 18 -8.98 6.73 -10.78
CA GLU A 18 -8.67 6.19 -12.10
C GLU A 18 -7.25 6.55 -12.56
N GLU A 19 -6.76 7.74 -12.21
CA GLU A 19 -5.40 8.16 -12.55
C GLU A 19 -4.38 7.31 -11.80
N VAL A 20 -4.57 7.10 -10.50
CA VAL A 20 -3.67 6.23 -9.71
C VAL A 20 -3.69 4.81 -10.27
N ILE A 21 -4.86 4.25 -10.59
CA ILE A 21 -4.96 2.89 -11.11
C ILE A 21 -4.27 2.75 -12.47
N ARG A 22 -4.55 3.66 -13.41
CA ARG A 22 -4.03 3.54 -14.78
C ARG A 22 -2.59 4.00 -14.93
N ARG A 23 -2.19 5.04 -14.21
CA ARG A 23 -0.87 5.66 -14.38
C ARG A 23 0.12 5.16 -13.36
N VAL A 24 -0.25 4.99 -12.09
CA VAL A 24 0.70 4.53 -11.06
C VAL A 24 0.80 3.02 -11.04
N LEU A 25 -0.32 2.31 -11.01
CA LEU A 25 -0.33 0.85 -10.97
C LEU A 25 -0.22 0.22 -12.36
N GLU A 26 -0.38 1.01 -13.43
CA GLU A 26 -0.40 0.55 -14.82
C GLU A 26 -1.41 -0.59 -15.05
N LEU A 27 -2.53 -0.55 -14.31
CA LEU A 27 -3.60 -1.53 -14.39
C LEU A 27 -4.82 -0.97 -15.12
N PRO A 28 -5.57 -1.82 -15.83
CA PRO A 28 -6.81 -1.38 -16.46
C PRO A 28 -7.91 -1.21 -15.39
N ILE A 29 -8.75 -0.19 -15.50
CA ILE A 29 -9.73 0.14 -14.44
C ILE A 29 -10.87 -0.88 -14.35
N ASP A 30 -11.14 -1.60 -15.43
CA ASP A 30 -12.23 -2.55 -15.60
C ASP A 30 -12.08 -3.81 -14.74
N ILE A 31 -10.86 -4.16 -14.32
CA ILE A 31 -10.64 -5.24 -13.34
C ILE A 31 -10.99 -4.83 -11.90
N PHE A 32 -11.25 -3.54 -11.65
CA PHE A 32 -11.62 -3.04 -10.33
C PHE A 32 -13.13 -2.99 -10.16
N THR A 33 -13.61 -3.52 -9.03
CA THR A 33 -14.98 -3.29 -8.59
C THR A 33 -15.03 -2.00 -7.78
N LYS A 34 -15.93 -1.07 -8.16
CA LYS A 34 -16.21 0.16 -7.41
C LYS A 34 -17.39 -0.06 -6.48
N TYR A 35 -17.26 0.35 -5.22
CA TYR A 35 -18.37 0.39 -4.27
C TYR A 35 -18.24 1.55 -3.27
N PRO A 36 -19.36 1.99 -2.65
CA PRO A 36 -19.32 3.02 -1.61
C PRO A 36 -18.54 2.53 -0.39
N ALA A 37 -17.56 3.31 0.07
CA ALA A 37 -16.74 2.96 1.22
C ALA A 37 -16.13 4.20 1.86
N LYS A 38 -15.87 4.14 3.17
CA LYS A 38 -15.21 5.21 3.91
C LYS A 38 -14.01 4.66 4.66
N VAL A 39 -13.00 5.50 4.85
CA VAL A 39 -11.88 5.23 5.75
C VAL A 39 -12.06 6.09 7.00
N LYS A 40 -11.89 5.50 8.18
CA LYS A 40 -12.02 6.21 9.45
C LYS A 40 -11.11 7.45 9.43
N HIS A 41 -11.67 8.61 9.80
CA HIS A 41 -10.98 9.90 9.80
C HIS A 41 -10.47 10.41 8.44
N LYS A 42 -10.95 9.87 7.31
CA LYS A 42 -10.66 10.41 5.97
C LYS A 42 -11.94 10.75 5.20
N SER A 43 -11.84 11.60 4.20
CA SER A 43 -12.96 12.17 3.44
C SER A 43 -13.43 11.31 2.25
N TYR A 44 -12.76 10.20 1.95
CA TYR A 44 -13.07 9.34 0.81
C TYR A 44 -14.45 8.69 0.90
N GLN A 45 -15.13 8.57 -0.24
CA GLN A 45 -16.51 8.08 -0.33
C GLN A 45 -16.65 6.81 -1.17
N SER A 46 -15.61 6.44 -1.93
CA SER A 46 -15.60 5.21 -2.72
C SER A 46 -14.32 4.41 -2.55
N LEU A 47 -14.41 3.13 -2.87
CA LEU A 47 -13.29 2.21 -2.99
C LEU A 47 -13.36 1.50 -4.33
N HIS A 48 -12.26 1.51 -5.06
CA HIS A 48 -11.98 0.62 -6.17
C HIS A 48 -11.08 -0.50 -5.67
N GLN A 49 -11.52 -1.75 -5.82
CA GLN A 49 -10.76 -2.90 -5.36
C GLN A 49 -10.60 -3.96 -6.45
N ALA A 50 -9.39 -4.48 -6.58
CA ALA A 50 -9.06 -5.69 -7.32
C ALA A 50 -8.17 -6.55 -6.41
N GLY A 51 -8.66 -7.73 -6.01
CA GLY A 51 -7.93 -8.58 -5.06
C GLY A 51 -7.55 -7.84 -3.77
N SER A 52 -6.25 -7.74 -3.48
CA SER A 52 -5.71 -7.06 -2.31
C SER A 52 -5.29 -5.61 -2.56
N ILE A 53 -5.48 -5.10 -3.77
CA ILE A 53 -5.23 -3.71 -4.16
C ILE A 53 -6.49 -2.89 -3.87
N LYS A 54 -6.35 -1.85 -3.05
CA LYS A 54 -7.45 -0.96 -2.66
C LYS A 54 -7.10 0.48 -2.96
N VAL A 55 -7.93 1.16 -3.74
CA VAL A 55 -7.79 2.60 -4.00
C VAL A 55 -9.05 3.32 -3.57
N PHE A 56 -8.96 4.01 -2.44
CA PHE A 56 -10.03 4.88 -1.95
C PHE A 56 -9.93 6.24 -2.62
N GLY A 57 -11.06 6.84 -2.94
CA GLY A 57 -11.11 8.19 -3.52
C GLY A 57 -12.49 8.79 -3.46
N ASP A 58 -12.81 9.63 -4.45
CA ASP A 58 -14.00 10.48 -4.46
C ASP A 58 -14.14 11.21 -3.12
N SER A 59 -13.11 12.00 -2.77
CA SER A 59 -13.10 12.76 -1.53
C SER A 59 -14.32 13.68 -1.48
N LYS A 60 -14.92 13.82 -0.29
CA LYS A 60 -16.00 14.79 -0.08
C LYS A 60 -15.56 16.18 -0.56
N GLN A 61 -16.33 16.77 -1.46
CA GLN A 61 -16.10 18.13 -1.93
C GLN A 61 -16.24 19.14 -0.78
N THR A 62 -15.32 20.08 -0.72
CA THR A 62 -15.27 21.20 0.24
C THR A 62 -14.86 22.47 -0.49
N GLU A 63 -14.94 23.63 0.16
CA GLU A 63 -14.41 24.89 -0.41
C GLU A 63 -12.93 24.76 -0.81
N ASP A 64 -12.14 24.08 0.02
CA ASP A 64 -10.72 23.82 -0.24
C ASP A 64 -10.43 22.66 -1.21
N ASN A 65 -11.43 21.83 -1.55
CA ASN A 65 -11.32 20.70 -2.48
C ASN A 65 -12.61 20.58 -3.32
N PRO A 66 -12.86 21.55 -4.21
CA PRO A 66 -14.12 21.61 -4.97
C PRO A 66 -14.26 20.42 -5.93
N ASP A 67 -13.14 19.87 -6.39
CA ASP A 67 -13.13 18.75 -7.35
C ASP A 67 -13.26 17.37 -6.67
N GLY A 68 -13.26 17.32 -5.33
CA GLY A 68 -13.34 16.05 -4.59
C GLY A 68 -12.15 15.13 -4.88
N THR A 69 -10.99 15.71 -5.20
CA THR A 69 -9.79 14.98 -5.56
C THR A 69 -9.07 14.43 -4.34
N GLY A 70 -8.09 13.57 -4.58
CA GLY A 70 -7.30 12.90 -3.57
C GLY A 70 -7.65 11.43 -3.47
N CYS A 71 -6.62 10.62 -3.30
CA CYS A 71 -6.72 9.16 -3.27
C CYS A 71 -5.90 8.58 -2.14
N TYR A 72 -6.29 7.39 -1.71
CA TYR A 72 -5.55 6.59 -0.75
C TYR A 72 -5.40 5.17 -1.28
N LEU A 73 -4.19 4.85 -1.71
CA LEU A 73 -3.79 3.53 -2.17
C LEU A 73 -3.36 2.71 -0.96
N VAL A 74 -3.83 1.48 -0.90
CA VAL A 74 -3.45 0.46 0.08
C VAL A 74 -3.13 -0.83 -0.66
N LEU A 75 -1.92 -1.33 -0.43
CA LEU A 75 -1.45 -2.64 -0.85
C LEU A 75 -1.14 -3.44 0.43
N SER A 76 -1.87 -4.51 0.69
CA SER A 76 -1.71 -5.31 1.92
C SER A 76 -1.41 -6.78 1.60
N GLY A 77 -0.42 -7.37 2.28
CA GLY A 77 0.00 -8.77 2.14
C GLY A 77 0.17 -9.16 0.67
N MET A 78 -0.73 -10.03 0.19
CA MET A 78 -0.78 -10.51 -1.20
C MET A 78 -0.92 -9.39 -2.25
N GLY A 79 -1.43 -8.21 -1.90
CA GLY A 79 -1.55 -7.09 -2.83
C GLY A 79 -0.21 -6.53 -3.27
N TRP A 80 0.81 -6.65 -2.41
CA TRP A 80 2.19 -6.37 -2.81
C TRP A 80 2.70 -7.44 -3.78
N ASP A 81 2.45 -8.73 -3.53
CA ASP A 81 2.89 -9.80 -4.43
C ASP A 81 2.26 -9.68 -5.83
N GLU A 82 0.98 -9.28 -5.91
CA GLU A 82 0.28 -8.99 -7.16
C GLU A 82 0.94 -7.84 -7.93
N ILE A 83 1.15 -6.69 -7.27
CA ILE A 83 1.82 -5.52 -7.87
C ILE A 83 3.29 -5.81 -8.21
N PHE A 84 4.01 -6.54 -7.35
CA PHE A 84 5.40 -6.90 -7.57
C PHE A 84 5.55 -7.75 -8.84
N ARG A 85 4.67 -8.73 -9.05
CA ARG A 85 4.67 -9.52 -10.30
C ARG A 85 4.42 -8.64 -11.52
N ILE A 86 3.49 -7.68 -11.43
CA ILE A 86 3.22 -6.75 -12.53
C ILE A 86 4.45 -5.87 -12.79
N LEU A 87 5.05 -5.29 -11.77
CA LEU A 87 6.27 -4.49 -11.90
C LEU A 87 7.41 -5.31 -12.51
N ASP A 88 7.64 -6.52 -12.00
CA ASP A 88 8.68 -7.45 -12.49
C ASP A 88 8.46 -7.84 -13.96
N MET A 89 7.21 -8.11 -14.36
CA MET A 89 6.87 -8.35 -15.78
C MET A 89 7.21 -7.18 -16.70
N HIS A 90 7.19 -5.95 -16.19
CA HIS A 90 7.57 -4.74 -16.93
C HIS A 90 9.04 -4.36 -16.72
N GLY A 91 9.81 -5.16 -15.97
CA GLY A 91 11.20 -4.87 -15.63
C GLY A 91 11.37 -3.71 -14.65
N TYR A 92 10.35 -3.41 -13.84
CA TYR A 92 10.34 -2.34 -12.85
C TYR A 92 10.55 -2.85 -11.43
N SER A 93 11.28 -2.08 -10.65
CA SER A 93 11.45 -2.28 -9.21
C SER A 93 10.46 -1.44 -8.40
N PHE A 94 10.40 -1.69 -7.09
CA PHE A 94 9.71 -0.78 -6.16
C PHE A 94 10.24 0.67 -6.25
N GLY A 95 11.55 0.83 -6.44
CA GLY A 95 12.16 2.15 -6.60
C GLY A 95 11.73 2.86 -7.89
N ASP A 96 11.37 2.11 -8.93
CA ASP A 96 10.77 2.67 -10.15
C ASP A 96 9.34 3.15 -9.90
N LEU A 97 8.53 2.40 -9.15
CA LEU A 97 7.20 2.84 -8.71
C LEU A 97 7.28 4.17 -7.95
N PHE A 98 8.25 4.30 -7.04
CA PHE A 98 8.49 5.55 -6.30
C PHE A 98 8.84 6.71 -7.23
N ARG A 99 9.86 6.54 -8.08
CA ARG A 99 10.27 7.55 -9.06
C ARG A 99 9.14 7.93 -10.02
N HIS A 100 8.28 6.98 -10.34
CA HIS A 100 7.11 7.23 -11.17
C HIS A 100 6.07 8.09 -10.46
N CYS A 101 5.81 7.84 -9.17
CA CYS A 101 4.98 8.72 -8.34
C CYS A 101 5.57 10.14 -8.25
N GLU A 102 6.89 10.27 -8.04
CA GLU A 102 7.58 11.57 -8.03
C GLU A 102 7.44 12.31 -9.37
N ARG A 103 7.59 11.60 -10.48
CA ARG A 103 7.43 12.19 -11.83
C ARG A 103 6.02 12.67 -12.08
N LEU A 104 5.00 11.92 -11.65
CA LEU A 104 3.60 12.25 -11.90
C LEU A 104 3.06 13.33 -10.95
N TYR A 105 3.47 13.31 -9.68
CA TYR A 105 2.84 14.11 -8.63
C TYR A 105 3.79 15.05 -7.89
N GLY A 106 5.09 14.99 -8.15
CA GLY A 106 6.09 15.78 -7.42
C GLY A 106 5.98 15.51 -5.93
N SER A 107 5.79 16.57 -5.13
CA SER A 107 5.60 16.46 -3.68
C SER A 107 4.14 16.22 -3.24
N LYS A 108 3.19 16.02 -4.16
CA LYS A 108 1.75 15.89 -3.88
C LYS A 108 1.30 14.45 -3.59
N PHE A 109 2.22 13.64 -3.09
CA PHE A 109 1.95 12.30 -2.60
C PHE A 109 2.87 11.99 -1.41
N ARG A 110 2.44 11.08 -0.54
CA ARG A 110 3.23 10.64 0.61
C ARG A 110 2.92 9.20 0.99
N PHE A 111 3.94 8.46 1.38
CA PHE A 111 3.76 7.20 2.06
C PHE A 111 3.25 7.47 3.47
N THR A 112 2.21 6.74 3.86
CA THR A 112 1.67 6.79 5.22
C THR A 112 1.98 5.52 6.01
N ARG A 113 2.32 4.43 5.34
CA ARG A 113 2.78 3.18 5.97
C ARG A 113 3.64 2.36 5.00
N LEU A 114 4.70 1.77 5.53
CA LEU A 114 5.55 0.78 4.85
C LEU A 114 5.94 -0.27 5.89
N ASP A 115 5.44 -1.49 5.73
CA ASP A 115 5.79 -2.62 6.59
C ASP A 115 6.68 -3.58 5.80
N ILE A 116 7.81 -3.96 6.40
CA ILE A 116 8.75 -4.92 5.85
C ILE A 116 8.70 -6.18 6.70
N ALA A 117 8.50 -7.33 6.07
CA ALA A 117 8.52 -8.63 6.71
C ALA A 117 9.81 -9.38 6.36
N ILE A 118 10.31 -10.13 7.34
CA ILE A 118 11.43 -11.05 7.19
C ILE A 118 10.87 -12.46 7.39
N ASP A 119 10.88 -13.25 6.32
CA ASP A 119 10.49 -14.65 6.37
C ASP A 119 11.73 -15.51 6.65
N ASP A 120 11.78 -16.13 7.84
CA ASP A 120 12.73 -17.21 8.13
C ASP A 120 12.20 -18.52 7.54
N ARG A 121 12.93 -19.10 6.59
CA ARG A 121 12.61 -20.35 5.91
C ARG A 121 13.69 -21.42 6.13
N ASN A 122 14.54 -21.22 7.13
CA ASN A 122 15.58 -22.18 7.46
C ASN A 122 14.96 -23.46 8.04
N GLU A 123 15.57 -24.61 7.78
CA GLU A 123 15.13 -25.90 8.36
C GLU A 123 15.15 -25.84 9.90
N THR A 124 16.18 -25.20 10.46
CA THR A 124 16.21 -24.77 11.86
C THR A 124 16.04 -23.25 11.92
N PRO A 125 14.96 -22.72 12.53
CA PRO A 125 14.75 -21.29 12.62
C PRO A 125 15.77 -20.64 13.57
N PHE A 126 16.08 -19.37 13.36
CA PHE A 126 16.99 -18.62 14.24
C PHE A 126 16.48 -18.53 15.69
N PHE A 127 15.16 -18.44 15.83
CA PHE A 127 14.45 -18.52 17.11
C PHE A 127 12.99 -18.92 16.88
N THR A 128 12.33 -19.39 17.94
CA THR A 128 10.90 -19.70 17.93
C THR A 128 10.09 -18.66 18.73
N PRO A 129 8.79 -18.51 18.44
CA PRO A 129 7.90 -17.69 19.26
C PRO A 129 7.96 -18.06 20.76
N GLU A 130 8.02 -19.34 21.11
CA GLU A 130 8.21 -19.82 22.48
C GLU A 130 9.52 -19.36 23.14
N GLN A 131 10.62 -19.21 22.37
CA GLN A 131 11.86 -18.68 22.91
C GLN A 131 11.75 -17.19 23.22
N ILE A 132 11.11 -16.41 22.33
CA ILE A 132 10.84 -14.98 22.58
C ILE A 132 9.90 -14.82 23.78
N LYS A 133 8.80 -15.59 23.81
CA LYS A 133 7.84 -15.57 24.93
C LYS A 133 8.53 -15.80 26.27
N ARG A 134 9.38 -16.81 26.36
CA ARG A 134 10.15 -17.12 27.58
C ARG A 134 11.08 -15.98 28.00
N LYS A 135 11.66 -15.24 27.04
CA LYS A 135 12.47 -14.05 27.35
C LYS A 135 11.60 -12.91 27.88
N CYS A 136 10.42 -12.68 27.29
CA CYS A 136 9.48 -11.68 27.77
C CYS A 136 8.98 -11.99 29.20
N GLU A 137 8.64 -13.25 29.49
CA GLU A 137 8.20 -13.71 30.83
C GLU A 137 9.29 -13.54 31.90
N ARG A 138 10.56 -13.51 31.49
CA ARG A 138 11.72 -13.30 32.37
C ARG A 138 12.21 -11.86 32.41
N GLU A 139 11.49 -10.93 31.76
CA GLU A 139 11.89 -9.53 31.64
C GLU A 139 13.28 -9.36 30.98
N GLU A 140 13.68 -10.31 30.13
CA GLU A 140 14.95 -10.28 29.39
C GLU A 140 14.83 -9.45 28.08
N PHE A 141 14.24 -8.26 28.15
CA PHE A 141 14.11 -7.32 27.03
C PHE A 141 14.30 -5.87 27.50
N ILE A 142 14.65 -4.99 26.56
CA ILE A 142 14.73 -3.55 26.82
C ILE A 142 13.48 -2.92 26.21
N GLY A 143 12.73 -2.17 27.04
CA GLY A 143 11.54 -1.43 26.64
C GLY A 143 11.82 -0.02 26.16
#